data_AF-Q5B271-F1
#
_entry.id   AF-Q5B271-F1
#
_cell.length_a   1.000
_cell.length_b   1.000
_cell.length_c   1.000
_cell.angle_alpha   90.00
_cell.angle_beta   90.00
_cell.angle_gamma   90.00
#
_symmetry.space_group_name_H-M   'P 1'
#
loop_
_entity.id
_entity.type
_entity.pdbx_description
1 polymer ?
#
loop_
_entity_poly.entity_id
_entity_poly.type
_entity_poly.pdbx_seq_one_letter_code
_entity_poly.pdbx_strand_id
1 'polypeptide(L)'
;MDKISVQDLANILVDFLKRFNYNDTARLPSEELKPLYDFVLPYIPYNEKIVRELAEYAHCTFPFLPLEVRQAVALYDTFQMSVDDLPVEQYDSLHDLCVQLSSGETVKHPVWNGFFNSLPILLQYYGPYAQTTLFRGALEFIQATCLERTLFRGFPGSSYPSYVRRMSGQGPVQAAVCFPEAEFPQEQYLPLIASLEAELEYCRLENMTV
;
A
#
# COMPACT_ATOMS: atom_id res chain seq x y z
N MET A 1 -18.89 -22.54 5.95
CA MET A 1 -17.75 -22.55 5.02
C MET A 1 -17.20 -23.95 5.02
N ASP A 2 -17.38 -24.67 3.92
CA ASP A 2 -16.66 -25.92 3.72
C ASP A 2 -15.16 -25.63 3.75
N LYS A 3 -14.41 -26.48 4.46
CA LYS A 3 -12.96 -26.32 4.55
C LYS A 3 -12.37 -26.64 3.17
N ILE A 4 -11.78 -25.64 2.53
CA ILE A 4 -10.91 -25.84 1.36
C ILE A 4 -9.83 -26.84 1.74
N SER A 5 -9.62 -27.88 0.92
CA SER A 5 -8.54 -28.83 1.16
C SER A 5 -7.18 -28.20 0.82
N VAL A 6 -6.10 -28.71 1.42
CA VAL A 6 -4.73 -28.28 1.09
C VAL A 6 -4.44 -28.48 -0.41
N GLN A 7 -5.00 -29.55 -1.00
CA GLN A 7 -4.83 -29.84 -2.42
C GLN A 7 -5.56 -28.81 -3.30
N ASP A 8 -6.77 -28.41 -2.92
CA ASP A 8 -7.53 -27.39 -3.66
C ASP A 8 -6.81 -26.04 -3.59
N LEU A 9 -6.30 -25.66 -2.42
CA LEU A 9 -5.50 -24.45 -2.26
C LEU A 9 -4.22 -24.51 -3.12
N ALA A 10 -3.51 -25.64 -3.13
CA ALA A 10 -2.32 -25.82 -3.96
C ALA A 10 -2.63 -25.68 -5.46
N ASN A 11 -3.74 -26.27 -5.92
CA ASN A 11 -4.17 -26.16 -7.31
C ASN A 11 -4.48 -24.70 -7.68
N ILE A 12 -5.23 -23.99 -6.83
CA ILE A 12 -5.53 -22.56 -7.02
C ILE A 12 -4.25 -21.73 -7.14
N LEU A 13 -3.28 -21.95 -6.25
CA LEU A 13 -2.02 -21.21 -6.25
C LEU A 13 -1.17 -21.53 -7.49
N VAL A 14 -1.06 -22.80 -7.88
CA VAL A 14 -0.29 -23.20 -9.06
C VAL A 14 -0.91 -22.64 -10.34
N ASP A 15 -2.24 -22.69 -10.47
CA ASP A 15 -2.93 -22.15 -11.64
C ASP A 15 -2.80 -20.63 -11.71
N PHE A 16 -2.85 -19.94 -10.56
CA PHE A 16 -2.57 -18.51 -10.48
C PHE A 16 -1.15 -18.20 -10.97
N LEU A 17 -0.12 -18.87 -10.43
CA LEU A 17 1.28 -18.63 -10.82
C LEU A 17 1.53 -18.92 -12.31
N LYS A 18 0.94 -19.99 -12.85
CA LYS A 18 1.01 -20.31 -14.28
C LYS A 18 0.38 -19.23 -15.15
N ARG A 19 -0.77 -18.67 -14.74
CA ARG A 19 -1.46 -17.59 -15.48
C ARG A 19 -0.57 -16.35 -15.65
N PHE A 20 0.26 -16.05 -14.66
CA PHE A 20 1.19 -14.91 -14.70
C PHE A 20 2.58 -15.28 -15.21
N ASN A 21 2.79 -16.50 -15.71
CA ASN A 21 4.08 -17.00 -16.17
C ASN A 21 5.19 -16.78 -15.12
N TYR A 22 4.87 -17.07 -13.85
CA TYR A 22 5.77 -16.86 -12.72
C TYR A 22 7.10 -17.59 -12.91
N ASN A 23 8.20 -16.92 -12.58
CA ASN A 23 9.53 -17.48 -12.66
C ASN A 23 10.35 -17.11 -11.40
N ASP A 24 10.70 -18.14 -10.61
CA ASP A 24 11.51 -18.00 -9.41
C ASP A 24 12.90 -17.40 -9.64
N THR A 25 13.42 -17.42 -10.87
CA THR A 25 14.75 -16.89 -11.17
C THR A 25 14.74 -15.40 -11.54
N ALA A 26 13.57 -14.79 -11.74
CA ALA A 26 13.43 -13.38 -12.08
C ALA A 26 13.48 -12.51 -10.81
N ARG A 27 14.66 -12.42 -10.19
CA ARG A 27 14.87 -11.67 -8.95
C ARG A 27 15.99 -10.65 -9.13
N LEU A 28 15.83 -9.49 -8.51
CA LEU A 28 16.92 -8.53 -8.39
C LEU A 28 18.03 -9.06 -7.47
N PRO A 29 19.27 -8.58 -7.65
CA PRO A 29 20.40 -9.00 -6.81
C PRO A 29 20.15 -8.69 -5.32
N SER A 30 20.49 -9.62 -4.43
CA SER A 30 20.21 -9.49 -2.99
C SER A 30 20.99 -8.34 -2.34
N GLU A 31 22.10 -7.91 -2.94
CA GLU A 31 22.87 -6.76 -2.50
C GLU A 31 22.09 -5.44 -2.55
N GLU A 32 21.07 -5.32 -3.41
CA GLU A 32 20.23 -4.13 -3.48
C GLU A 32 19.23 -4.03 -2.31
N LEU A 33 18.97 -5.13 -1.58
CA LEU A 33 18.06 -5.13 -0.45
C LEU A 33 18.59 -4.31 0.73
N LYS A 34 19.91 -4.37 0.98
CA LYS A 34 20.52 -3.66 2.13
C LYS A 34 20.35 -2.14 2.03
N PRO A 35 20.58 -1.49 0.87
CA PRO A 35 20.26 -0.08 0.68
C PRO A 35 18.80 0.31 0.97
N LEU A 36 17.82 -0.54 0.67
CA LEU A 36 16.41 -0.25 1.02
C LEU A 36 16.23 -0.26 2.54
N TYR A 37 16.71 -1.31 3.20
CA TYR A 37 16.62 -1.44 4.65
C TYR A 37 17.32 -0.28 5.39
N ASP A 38 18.56 0.02 5.00
CA ASP A 38 19.37 1.08 5.61
C ASP A 38 18.73 2.47 5.44
N PHE A 39 17.99 2.68 4.34
CA PHE A 39 17.28 3.93 4.07
C PHE A 39 16.05 4.09 4.96
N VAL A 40 15.26 3.03 5.15
CA VAL A 40 13.99 3.10 5.88
C VAL A 40 14.21 3.07 7.40
N LEU A 41 15.19 2.30 7.89
CA LEU A 41 15.41 2.07 9.32
C LEU A 41 15.50 3.36 10.18
N PRO A 42 16.18 4.44 9.76
CA PRO A 42 16.26 5.67 10.55
C PRO A 42 14.91 6.34 10.82
N TYR A 43 13.90 6.12 9.97
CA TYR A 43 12.56 6.69 10.12
C TYR A 43 11.69 5.89 11.08
N ILE A 44 11.90 4.56 11.16
CA ILE A 44 11.12 3.64 12.00
C ILE A 44 12.08 2.70 12.75
N PRO A 45 12.94 3.24 13.63
CA PRO A 45 14.02 2.46 14.26
C PRO A 45 13.50 1.42 15.27
N TYR A 46 12.24 1.52 15.68
CA TYR A 46 11.63 0.65 16.69
C TYR A 46 11.01 -0.62 16.10
N ASN A 47 10.92 -0.75 14.77
CA ASN A 47 10.24 -1.86 14.11
C ASN A 47 11.06 -2.46 12.96
N GLU A 48 12.26 -2.96 13.31
CA GLU A 48 13.18 -3.59 12.34
C GLU A 48 12.55 -4.72 11.51
N LYS A 49 11.59 -5.44 12.10
CA LYS A 49 10.88 -6.52 11.41
C LYS A 49 10.08 -5.98 10.24
N ILE A 50 9.20 -5.01 10.47
CA ILE A 50 8.41 -4.38 9.40
C ILE A 50 9.34 -3.72 8.38
N VAL A 51 10.38 -3.01 8.84
CA VAL A 51 11.36 -2.39 7.92
C VAL A 51 11.98 -3.41 6.97
N ARG A 52 12.34 -4.60 7.46
CA ARG A 52 12.89 -5.69 6.64
C ARG A 52 11.84 -6.25 5.67
N GLU A 53 10.64 -6.56 6.16
CA GLU A 53 9.56 -7.13 5.35
C GLU A 53 9.16 -6.19 4.21
N LEU A 54 9.09 -4.88 4.46
CA LEU A 54 8.69 -3.91 3.45
C LEU A 54 9.84 -3.52 2.50
N ALA A 55 11.10 -3.59 2.94
CA ALA A 55 12.24 -3.54 2.03
C ALA A 55 12.24 -4.74 1.07
N GLU A 56 11.98 -5.95 1.57
CA GLU A 56 11.85 -7.16 0.73
C GLU A 56 10.67 -7.08 -0.23
N TYR A 57 9.53 -6.57 0.24
CA TYR A 57 8.34 -6.32 -0.59
C TYR A 57 8.67 -5.37 -1.74
N ALA A 58 9.20 -4.19 -1.46
CA ALA A 58 9.52 -3.21 -2.51
C ALA A 58 10.58 -3.73 -3.49
N HIS A 59 11.58 -4.48 -2.99
CA HIS A 59 12.61 -5.13 -3.82
C HIS A 59 12.05 -6.17 -4.78
N CYS A 60 11.06 -6.97 -4.35
CA CYS A 60 10.49 -8.04 -5.15
C CYS A 60 9.36 -7.55 -6.08
N THR A 61 8.57 -6.58 -5.64
CA THR A 61 7.35 -6.13 -6.35
C THR A 61 7.67 -5.07 -7.41
N PHE A 62 8.65 -4.21 -7.16
CA PHE A 62 8.98 -3.09 -8.03
C PHE A 62 10.38 -3.16 -8.65
N PRO A 63 10.82 -4.32 -9.20
CA PRO A 63 12.19 -4.48 -9.64
C PRO A 63 12.57 -3.59 -10.83
N PHE A 64 11.57 -3.03 -11.51
CA PHE A 64 11.71 -2.10 -12.63
C PHE A 64 11.89 -0.64 -12.21
N LEU A 65 11.65 -0.30 -10.93
CA LEU A 65 11.82 1.07 -10.45
C LEU A 65 13.28 1.35 -10.04
N PRO A 66 13.77 2.59 -10.25
CA PRO A 66 15.05 3.03 -9.71
C PRO A 66 15.14 2.81 -8.20
N LEU A 67 16.36 2.59 -7.69
CA LEU A 67 16.60 2.26 -6.28
C LEU A 67 16.01 3.32 -5.33
N GLU A 68 16.18 4.60 -5.67
CA GLU A 68 15.72 5.72 -4.86
C GLU A 68 14.19 5.80 -4.80
N VAL A 69 13.51 5.43 -5.88
CA VAL A 69 12.04 5.34 -5.90
C VAL A 69 11.59 4.16 -5.05
N ARG A 70 12.23 2.99 -5.18
CA ARG A 70 11.93 1.82 -4.32
C ARG A 70 12.16 2.11 -2.84
N GLN A 71 13.20 2.86 -2.50
CA GLN A 71 13.46 3.33 -1.14
C GLN A 71 12.31 4.18 -0.59
N ALA A 72 11.82 5.13 -1.40
CA ALA A 72 10.69 5.97 -1.02
C ALA A 72 9.38 5.18 -0.89
N VAL A 73 9.14 4.22 -1.79
CA VAL A 73 7.98 3.31 -1.73
C VAL A 73 8.03 2.45 -0.48
N ALA A 74 9.19 1.83 -0.20
CA ALA A 74 9.38 1.02 1.00
C ALA A 74 9.11 1.86 2.26
N LEU A 75 9.57 3.11 2.33
CA LEU A 75 9.31 4.00 3.45
C LEU A 75 7.80 4.28 3.63
N TYR A 76 7.10 4.58 2.54
CA TYR A 76 5.64 4.82 2.55
C TYR A 76 4.89 3.60 3.09
N ASP A 77 5.15 2.41 2.55
CA ASP A 77 4.45 1.19 2.94
C ASP A 77 4.82 0.76 4.38
N THR A 78 6.06 1.00 4.83
CA THR A 78 6.51 0.69 6.19
C THR A 78 5.74 1.50 7.23
N PHE A 79 5.48 2.79 6.97
CA PHE A 79 4.65 3.61 7.85
C PHE A 79 3.21 3.09 7.94
N GLN A 80 2.61 2.71 6.81
CA GLN A 80 1.25 2.16 6.79
C GLN A 80 1.17 0.86 7.59
N MET A 81 2.07 -0.09 7.33
CA MET A 81 2.09 -1.38 8.02
C MET A 81 2.46 -1.27 9.51
N SER A 82 3.23 -0.24 9.90
CA SER A 82 3.54 0.03 11.30
C SER A 82 2.31 0.38 12.14
N VAL A 83 1.20 0.82 11.52
CA VAL A 83 -0.05 1.10 12.21
C VAL A 83 -1.04 -0.07 12.18
N ASP A 84 -0.93 -0.95 11.18
CA ASP A 84 -1.76 -2.15 11.08
C ASP A 84 -1.57 -3.07 12.31
N ASP A 85 -0.32 -3.19 12.79
CA ASP A 85 0.04 -4.03 13.93
C ASP A 85 -0.25 -3.41 15.32
N LEU A 86 -0.74 -2.17 15.41
CA LEU A 86 -0.95 -1.52 16.72
C LEU A 86 -2.18 -2.10 17.44
N PRO A 87 -2.10 -2.39 18.75
CA PRO A 87 -3.24 -2.89 19.55
C PRO A 87 -4.48 -1.99 19.46
N VAL A 88 -5.67 -2.58 19.53
CA VAL A 88 -6.96 -1.86 19.42
C VAL A 88 -7.10 -0.76 20.48
N GLU A 89 -6.49 -0.96 21.66
CA GLU A 89 -6.50 -0.04 22.79
C GLU A 89 -5.66 1.23 22.54
N GLN A 90 -4.74 1.19 21.59
CA GLN A 90 -4.01 2.37 21.10
C GLN A 90 -4.89 3.07 20.07
N TYR A 91 -6.03 3.57 20.56
CA TYR A 91 -7.11 4.11 19.75
C TYR A 91 -6.59 5.23 18.86
N ASP A 92 -6.51 4.95 17.56
CA ASP A 92 -6.16 5.91 16.52
C ASP A 92 -7.32 6.86 16.31
N SER A 93 -7.39 7.86 17.18
CA SER A 93 -8.35 8.93 17.03
C SER A 93 -7.93 9.78 15.83
N LEU A 94 -8.73 9.77 14.76
CA LEU A 94 -8.63 10.74 13.65
C LEU A 94 -8.95 12.17 14.08
N HIS A 95 -9.14 12.41 15.39
CA HIS A 95 -9.44 13.70 15.95
C HIS A 95 -8.40 14.72 15.53
N ASP A 96 -8.90 15.83 15.02
CA ASP A 96 -8.12 16.94 14.48
C ASP A 96 -7.24 16.61 13.26
N LEU A 97 -7.17 15.37 12.74
CA LEU A 97 -6.23 15.03 11.67
C LEU A 97 -6.40 15.94 10.45
N CYS A 98 -7.62 16.05 9.92
CA CYS A 98 -7.89 16.91 8.76
C CYS A 98 -7.66 18.39 9.08
N VAL A 99 -7.97 18.83 10.32
CA VAL A 99 -7.72 20.21 10.74
C VAL A 99 -6.23 20.49 10.72
N GLN A 100 -5.43 19.63 11.36
CA GLN A 100 -3.97 19.73 11.44
C GLN A 100 -3.32 19.77 10.05
N LEU A 101 -3.71 18.84 9.17
CA LEU A 101 -3.22 18.82 7.80
C LEU A 101 -3.58 20.10 7.03
N SER A 102 -4.81 20.61 7.20
CA SER A 102 -5.28 21.80 6.49
C SER A 102 -4.68 23.11 7.03
N SER A 103 -4.36 23.18 8.33
CA SER A 103 -3.74 24.35 8.95
C SER A 103 -2.21 24.31 8.93
N GLY A 104 -1.61 23.19 8.48
CA GLY A 104 -0.17 22.97 8.51
C GLY A 104 0.37 22.73 9.93
N GLU A 105 -0.48 22.33 10.86
CA GLU A 105 -0.06 21.95 12.21
C GLU A 105 0.56 20.55 12.23
N THR A 106 1.42 20.31 13.22
CA THR A 106 1.99 18.99 13.47
C THR A 106 0.88 17.97 13.76
N VAL A 107 0.91 16.85 13.04
CA VAL A 107 0.00 15.74 13.30
C VAL A 107 0.32 15.14 14.68
N LYS A 108 -0.70 14.97 15.54
CA LYS A 108 -0.47 14.50 16.92
C LYS A 108 -0.06 13.03 17.00
N HIS A 109 -0.58 12.18 16.12
CA HIS A 109 -0.26 10.76 16.13
C HIS A 109 1.20 10.56 15.67
N PRO A 110 2.08 9.94 16.47
CA PRO A 110 3.52 9.92 16.19
C PRO A 110 3.87 9.21 14.88
N VAL A 111 3.22 8.10 14.56
CA VAL A 111 3.46 7.37 13.31
C VAL A 111 2.94 8.17 12.12
N TRP A 112 1.75 8.77 12.22
CA TRP A 112 1.18 9.57 11.14
C TRP A 112 1.94 10.89 10.93
N ASN A 113 2.46 11.48 11.99
CA ASN A 113 3.36 12.62 11.89
C ASN A 113 4.63 12.27 11.12
N GLY A 114 5.28 11.15 11.45
CA GLY A 114 6.43 10.64 10.68
C GLY A 114 6.08 10.40 9.22
N PHE A 115 4.94 9.75 8.97
CA PHE A 115 4.44 9.47 7.63
C PHE A 115 4.23 10.75 6.80
N PHE A 116 3.43 11.71 7.27
CA PHE A 116 3.16 12.94 6.52
C PHE A 116 4.41 13.81 6.34
N ASN A 117 5.35 13.80 7.30
CA ASN A 117 6.65 14.48 7.13
C ASN A 117 7.54 13.79 6.09
N SER A 118 7.43 12.47 5.94
CA SER A 118 8.19 11.69 4.95
C SER A 118 7.55 11.70 3.55
N LEU A 119 6.26 11.99 3.45
CA LEU A 119 5.49 11.87 2.22
C LEU A 119 6.10 12.63 1.01
N PRO A 120 6.67 13.84 1.16
CA PRO A 120 7.36 14.53 0.05
C PRO A 120 8.50 13.72 -0.59
N ILE A 121 9.14 12.81 0.17
CA ILE A 121 10.21 11.93 -0.33
C ILE A 121 9.70 11.03 -1.46
N LEU A 122 8.45 10.55 -1.37
CA LEU A 122 7.82 9.77 -2.42
C LEU A 122 7.22 10.66 -3.51
N LEU A 123 6.45 11.69 -3.12
CA LEU A 123 5.66 12.49 -4.06
C LEU A 123 6.51 13.23 -5.11
N GLN A 124 7.77 13.57 -4.78
CA GLN A 124 8.69 14.23 -5.71
C GLN A 124 8.96 13.43 -7.00
N TYR A 125 8.71 12.12 -7.02
CA TYR A 125 8.95 11.26 -8.19
C TYR A 125 7.76 11.18 -9.15
N TYR A 126 6.59 11.75 -8.81
CA TYR A 126 5.34 11.51 -9.54
C TYR A 126 4.69 12.82 -10.01
N GLY A 127 3.95 12.75 -11.12
CA GLY A 127 3.11 13.83 -11.60
C GLY A 127 1.92 14.12 -10.68
N PRO A 128 1.29 15.31 -10.80
CA PRO A 128 0.28 15.79 -9.85
C PRO A 128 -0.94 14.86 -9.68
N TYR A 129 -1.36 14.14 -10.72
CA TYR A 129 -2.43 13.14 -10.65
C TYR A 129 -2.01 11.97 -9.75
N ALA A 130 -0.88 11.34 -10.04
CA ALA A 130 -0.37 10.24 -9.22
C ALA A 130 -0.06 10.70 -7.79
N GLN A 131 0.47 11.92 -7.60
CA GLN A 131 0.62 12.51 -6.26
C GLN A 131 -0.71 12.56 -5.48
N THR A 132 -1.79 12.98 -6.14
CA THR A 132 -3.12 13.00 -5.50
C THR A 132 -3.65 11.60 -5.22
N THR A 133 -3.37 10.60 -6.08
CA THR A 133 -3.72 9.19 -5.81
C THR A 133 -2.98 8.67 -4.57
N LEU A 134 -1.67 8.92 -4.47
CA LEU A 134 -0.84 8.50 -3.33
C LEU A 134 -1.30 9.15 -2.01
N PHE A 135 -1.64 10.44 -2.04
CA PHE A 135 -2.14 11.16 -0.87
C PHE A 135 -3.56 10.72 -0.48
N ARG A 136 -4.47 10.57 -1.47
CA ARG A 136 -5.83 10.03 -1.25
C ARG A 136 -5.75 8.64 -0.62
N GLY A 137 -4.95 7.75 -1.19
CA GLY A 137 -4.82 6.38 -0.72
C GLY A 137 -4.32 6.29 0.72
N ALA A 138 -3.41 7.20 1.12
CA ALA A 138 -2.97 7.29 2.51
C ALA A 138 -4.13 7.63 3.47
N LEU A 139 -4.96 8.62 3.12
CA LEU A 139 -6.11 9.00 3.93
C LEU A 139 -7.16 7.90 3.98
N GLU A 140 -7.41 7.21 2.85
CA GLU A 140 -8.33 6.07 2.81
C GLU A 140 -7.82 4.88 3.64
N PHE A 141 -6.50 4.61 3.64
CA PHE A 141 -5.90 3.59 4.49
C PHE A 141 -6.11 3.90 5.97
N ILE A 142 -5.76 5.13 6.38
CA ILE A 142 -5.95 5.62 7.75
C ILE A 142 -7.43 5.50 8.18
N GLN A 143 -8.36 5.84 7.29
CA GLN A 143 -9.79 5.68 7.56
C GLN A 143 -10.20 4.20 7.68
N ALA A 144 -9.63 3.31 6.86
CA ALA A 144 -9.94 1.89 6.88
C ALA A 144 -9.45 1.22 8.17
N THR A 145 -8.24 1.50 8.63
CA THR A 145 -7.70 0.93 9.87
C THR A 145 -8.54 1.32 11.08
N CYS A 146 -9.08 2.54 11.12
CA CYS A 146 -10.05 2.94 12.14
C CYS A 146 -11.34 2.10 12.11
N LEU A 147 -11.84 1.75 10.92
CA LEU A 147 -13.02 0.90 10.78
C LEU A 147 -12.73 -0.55 11.14
N GLU A 148 -11.61 -1.11 10.67
CA GLU A 148 -11.23 -2.52 10.90
C GLU A 148 -11.08 -2.83 12.40
N ARG A 149 -10.59 -1.86 13.19
CA ARG A 149 -10.49 -1.95 14.67
C ARG A 149 -11.86 -2.07 15.37
N THR A 150 -12.95 -1.66 14.75
CA THR A 150 -14.30 -1.85 15.31
C THR A 150 -14.80 -3.29 15.23
N LEU A 151 -14.10 -4.15 14.46
CA LEU A 151 -14.51 -5.52 14.11
C LEU A 151 -15.91 -5.61 13.45
N PHE A 152 -16.47 -4.47 13.02
CA PHE A 152 -17.73 -4.42 12.31
C PHE A 152 -17.60 -5.11 10.95
N ARG A 153 -18.59 -5.93 10.59
CA ARG A 153 -18.57 -6.74 9.36
C ARG A 153 -19.58 -6.27 8.31
N GLY A 154 -20.18 -5.11 8.52
CA GLY A 154 -21.25 -4.62 7.68
C GLY A 154 -22.63 -5.14 8.11
N PHE A 155 -23.66 -4.39 7.74
CA PHE A 155 -25.04 -4.85 7.83
C PHE A 155 -25.37 -5.82 6.69
N PRO A 156 -26.34 -6.73 6.89
CA PRO A 156 -26.80 -7.62 5.83
C PRO A 156 -27.19 -6.85 4.55
N GLY A 157 -26.69 -7.31 3.41
CA GLY A 157 -26.98 -6.72 2.09
C GLY A 157 -26.18 -5.46 1.73
N SER A 158 -25.28 -4.97 2.60
CA SER A 158 -24.43 -3.83 2.25
C SER A 158 -23.19 -4.27 1.46
N SER A 159 -22.63 -3.35 0.67
CA SER A 159 -21.35 -3.53 -0.04
C SER A 159 -20.13 -3.37 0.87
N TYR A 160 -20.31 -3.44 2.19
CA TYR A 160 -19.28 -3.12 3.19
C TYR A 160 -17.97 -3.88 3.01
N PRO A 161 -17.95 -5.21 2.75
CA PRO A 161 -16.68 -5.92 2.56
C PRO A 161 -15.86 -5.37 1.39
N SER A 162 -16.50 -5.11 0.25
CA SER A 162 -15.83 -4.51 -0.91
C SER A 162 -15.40 -3.08 -0.64
N TYR A 163 -16.21 -2.30 0.08
CA TYR A 163 -15.91 -0.92 0.43
C TYR A 163 -14.69 -0.80 1.35
N VAL A 164 -14.62 -1.59 2.43
CA VAL A 164 -13.45 -1.61 3.33
C VAL A 164 -12.23 -2.11 2.58
N ARG A 165 -12.35 -3.20 1.82
CA ARG A 165 -11.22 -3.75 1.05
C ARG A 165 -10.66 -2.75 0.03
N ARG A 166 -11.50 -1.93 -0.60
CA ARG A 166 -11.06 -0.87 -1.51
C ARG A 166 -10.22 0.18 -0.78
N MET A 167 -10.62 0.57 0.44
CA MET A 167 -9.90 1.58 1.21
C MET A 167 -8.58 1.05 1.81
N SER A 168 -8.60 -0.14 2.45
CA SER A 168 -7.38 -0.72 3.04
C SER A 168 -6.47 -1.41 2.01
N GLY A 169 -6.99 -1.78 0.85
CA GLY A 169 -6.25 -2.57 -0.15
C GLY A 169 -5.20 -1.82 -0.97
N GLN A 170 -5.20 -0.49 -0.94
CA GLN A 170 -4.19 0.37 -1.59
C GLN A 170 -3.97 0.11 -3.10
N GLY A 171 -4.89 -0.57 -3.80
CA GLY A 171 -4.74 -0.93 -5.22
C GLY A 171 -4.34 0.25 -6.13
N PRO A 172 -5.05 1.40 -6.09
CA PRO A 172 -4.69 2.58 -6.86
C PRO A 172 -3.32 3.17 -6.51
N VAL A 173 -2.92 3.11 -5.25
CA VAL A 173 -1.58 3.57 -4.81
C VAL A 173 -0.51 2.71 -5.46
N GLN A 174 -0.66 1.39 -5.41
CA GLN A 174 0.28 0.45 -6.00
C GLN A 174 0.33 0.59 -7.54
N ALA A 175 -0.80 0.88 -8.20
CA ALA A 175 -0.82 1.25 -9.62
C ALA A 175 -0.05 2.56 -9.88
N ALA A 176 -0.31 3.63 -9.12
CA ALA A 176 0.34 4.92 -9.31
C ALA A 176 1.86 4.85 -9.12
N VAL A 177 2.33 4.05 -8.15
CA VAL A 177 3.76 3.80 -7.89
C VAL A 177 4.48 3.24 -9.13
N CYS A 178 3.78 2.55 -10.02
CA CYS A 178 4.40 1.97 -11.22
C CYS A 178 4.75 3.01 -12.30
N PHE A 179 4.36 4.28 -12.14
CA PHE A 179 4.51 5.32 -13.16
C PHE A 179 5.23 6.57 -12.64
N PRO A 180 6.54 6.50 -12.33
CA PRO A 180 7.32 7.68 -11.99
C PRO A 180 7.35 8.66 -13.17
N GLU A 181 7.25 9.96 -12.87
CA GLU A 181 7.10 11.04 -13.86
C GLU A 181 8.27 11.12 -14.84
N ALA A 182 9.48 10.77 -14.37
CA ALA A 182 10.69 10.80 -15.18
C ALA A 182 10.66 9.80 -16.35
N GLU A 183 9.95 8.67 -16.20
CA GLU A 183 9.84 7.62 -17.22
C GLU A 183 8.48 7.66 -17.92
N PHE A 184 7.42 8.01 -17.18
CA PHE A 184 6.05 8.04 -17.66
C PHE A 184 5.42 9.42 -17.40
N PRO A 185 5.79 10.46 -18.18
CA PRO A 185 5.24 11.79 -17.99
C PRO A 185 3.72 11.78 -18.04
N GLN A 186 3.08 12.29 -17.01
CA GLN A 186 1.63 12.18 -16.83
C GLN A 186 0.86 12.75 -18.03
N GLU A 187 1.33 13.83 -18.65
CA GLU A 187 0.69 14.44 -19.83
C GLU A 187 0.44 13.44 -20.97
N GLN A 188 1.28 12.41 -21.07
CA GLN A 188 1.20 11.39 -22.12
C GLN A 188 0.52 10.11 -21.63
N TYR A 189 0.75 9.73 -20.37
CA TYR A 189 0.36 8.42 -19.84
C TYR A 189 -0.88 8.44 -18.95
N LEU A 190 -1.49 9.61 -18.68
CA LEU A 190 -2.65 9.73 -17.77
C LEU A 190 -3.77 8.72 -18.05
N PRO A 191 -4.23 8.47 -19.29
CA PRO A 191 -5.26 7.47 -19.54
C PRO A 191 -4.86 6.05 -19.13
N LEU A 192 -3.58 5.69 -19.29
CA LEU A 192 -3.06 4.38 -18.90
C LEU A 192 -2.97 4.25 -17.38
N ILE A 193 -2.44 5.28 -16.72
CA ILE A 193 -2.33 5.35 -15.24
C ILE A 193 -3.73 5.20 -14.63
N ALA A 194 -4.68 6.04 -15.05
CA ALA A 194 -6.05 6.02 -14.54
C ALA A 194 -6.77 4.70 -14.81
N SER A 195 -6.51 4.06 -15.97
CA SER A 195 -7.09 2.75 -16.29
C SER A 195 -6.56 1.65 -15.37
N LEU A 196 -5.26 1.63 -15.10
CA LEU A 196 -4.68 0.63 -14.18
C LEU A 196 -5.16 0.86 -12.74
N GLU A 197 -5.21 2.11 -12.29
CA GLU A 197 -5.77 2.46 -10.99
C GLU A 197 -7.21 1.95 -10.85
N ALA A 198 -8.06 2.15 -11.86
CA ALA A 198 -9.43 1.66 -11.85
C ALA A 198 -9.51 0.12 -11.77
N GLU A 199 -8.69 -0.61 -12.53
CA GLU A 199 -8.67 -2.08 -12.47
C GLU A 199 -8.22 -2.61 -11.09
N LEU A 200 -7.32 -1.90 -10.40
CA LEU A 200 -6.86 -2.27 -9.06
C LEU A 200 -7.77 -1.73 -7.93
N GLU A 201 -8.58 -0.71 -8.19
CA GLU A 201 -9.60 -0.18 -7.26
C GLU A 201 -10.75 -1.18 -7.08
N TYR A 202 -11.18 -1.87 -8.16
CA TYR A 202 -12.30 -2.79 -8.12
C TYR A 202 -11.86 -4.24 -7.83
N CYS A 203 -11.91 -4.64 -6.55
CA CYS A 203 -12.03 -6.05 -6.20
C CYS A 203 -13.41 -6.57 -6.64
N ARG A 204 -13.53 -7.12 -7.86
CA ARG A 204 -14.75 -7.83 -8.29
C ARG A 204 -14.91 -9.11 -7.47
N LEU A 205 -15.56 -9.01 -6.32
CA LEU A 205 -16.04 -10.18 -5.54
C LEU A 205 -17.28 -10.83 -6.20
N GLU A 206 -17.78 -10.29 -7.31
CA GLU A 206 -19.04 -10.68 -7.94
C GLU A 206 -19.09 -12.09 -8.54
N ASN A 207 -17.98 -12.84 -8.55
CA ASN A 207 -17.94 -14.22 -9.06
C ASN A 207 -17.75 -15.28 -7.97
N MET A 208 -17.89 -14.95 -6.68
CA MET A 208 -17.92 -15.94 -5.59
C MET A 208 -19.35 -16.24 -5.14
N THR A 209 -20.24 -16.58 -6.07
CA THR A 209 -21.42 -17.37 -5.70
C THR A 209 -20.96 -18.78 -5.39
N VAL A 210 -20.95 -19.13 -4.11
CA VAL A 210 -20.93 -20.50 -3.60
C VAL A 210 -22.28 -21.15 -3.90
#